data_AF-A0A0M3DKX1-F1
#
_entry.id   AF-A0A0M3DKX1-F1
#
_cell.length_a   1.000
_cell.length_b   1.000
_cell.length_c   1.000
_cell.angle_alpha   90.00
_cell.angle_beta   90.00
_cell.angle_gamma   90.00
#
_symmetry.space_group_name_H-M   'P 1'
#
loop_
_entity.id
_entity.type
_entity.pdbx_description
1 polymer ?
#
loop_
_entity_poly.entity_id
_entity_poly.type
_entity_poly.pdbx_seq_one_letter_code
_entity_poly.pdbx_strand_id
1 'polypeptide(L)'
;MFEIIKFPYNSQPVARLDANNIVHNHLYHNCPIGKVDNNIVYDNSNNIIGSIDDDGFVYSNNSNLAPIGNVDNNGLVYKENKLVGKINFKNSMCPKLAGASYLLLIHGNR
;
A
#
# COMPACT_ATOMS: atom_id res chain seq x y z
N MET A 1 -12.13 -5.09 -2.78
CA MET A 1 -11.01 -5.57 -1.94
C MET A 1 -9.81 -5.71 -2.84
N PHE A 2 -8.66 -5.24 -2.36
CA PHE A 2 -7.37 -5.37 -3.03
C PHE A 2 -6.55 -6.41 -2.29
N GLU A 3 -5.87 -7.28 -3.01
CA GLU A 3 -4.93 -8.24 -2.42
C GLU A 3 -3.52 -7.72 -2.66
N ILE A 4 -2.71 -7.74 -1.61
CA ILE A 4 -1.38 -7.16 -1.60
C ILE A 4 -0.37 -8.30 -1.61
N ILE A 5 0.49 -8.35 -2.62
CA ILE A 5 1.48 -9.41 -2.84
C ILE A 5 2.89 -8.82 -2.67
N LYS A 6 3.76 -9.53 -1.93
CA LYS A 6 5.20 -9.23 -1.87
C LYS A 6 5.89 -9.77 -3.13
N PHE A 7 5.79 -9.04 -4.24
CA PHE A 7 6.31 -9.45 -5.55
C PHE A 7 7.69 -8.81 -5.83
N PRO A 8 8.64 -9.46 -6.54
CA PRO A 8 8.57 -10.77 -7.18
C PRO A 8 8.83 -11.96 -6.25
N TYR A 9 9.03 -11.72 -4.94
CA TYR A 9 9.48 -12.74 -3.99
C TYR A 9 8.40 -13.76 -3.60
N ASN A 10 7.12 -13.45 -3.79
CA ASN A 10 5.98 -14.30 -3.52
C ASN A 10 4.90 -14.07 -4.59
N SER A 11 4.12 -15.11 -4.86
CA SER A 11 2.94 -15.09 -5.74
C SER A 11 1.63 -15.09 -4.95
N GLN A 12 1.66 -15.45 -3.66
CA GLN A 12 0.48 -15.43 -2.80
C GLN A 12 0.33 -14.07 -2.11
N PRO A 13 -0.89 -13.56 -1.95
CA PRO A 13 -1.09 -12.33 -1.23
C PRO A 13 -0.74 -12.51 0.25
N VAL A 14 -0.22 -11.44 0.86
CA VAL A 14 0.24 -11.41 2.26
C VAL A 14 -0.60 -10.47 3.12
N ALA A 15 -1.38 -9.60 2.50
CA ALA A 15 -2.20 -8.58 3.12
C ALA A 15 -3.36 -8.20 2.19
N ARG A 16 -4.29 -7.40 2.71
CA ARG A 16 -5.41 -6.88 1.93
C ARG A 16 -5.78 -5.46 2.33
N LEU A 17 -6.36 -4.73 1.38
CA LEU A 17 -7.17 -3.55 1.64
C LEU A 17 -8.64 -3.92 1.41
N ASP A 18 -9.46 -3.85 2.46
CA ASP A 18 -10.87 -4.21 2.39
C ASP A 18 -11.76 -3.08 1.85
N ALA A 19 -13.07 -3.29 1.80
CA ALA A 19 -14.04 -2.32 1.27
C ALA A 19 -14.31 -1.13 2.21
N ASN A 20 -13.92 -1.24 3.48
CA ASN A 20 -14.05 -0.17 4.48
C ASN A 20 -12.75 0.64 4.60
N ASN A 21 -11.88 0.53 3.60
CA ASN A 21 -10.55 1.13 3.55
C ASN A 21 -9.61 0.71 4.70
N ILE A 22 -9.82 -0.47 5.30
CA ILE A 22 -8.94 -1.01 6.34
C ILE A 22 -7.89 -1.93 5.72
N VAL A 23 -6.64 -1.71 6.12
CA VAL A 23 -5.48 -2.50 5.73
C VAL A 23 -5.27 -3.60 6.75
N HIS A 24 -5.29 -4.85 6.29
CA HIS A 24 -5.08 -6.02 7.14
C HIS A 24 -3.79 -6.74 6.80
N ASN A 25 -3.04 -7.13 7.83
CA ASN A 25 -1.78 -7.88 7.69
C ASN A 25 -1.98 -9.40 7.48
N HIS A 26 -3.07 -9.78 6.82
CA HIS A 26 -3.41 -11.15 6.44
C HIS A 26 -4.58 -11.10 5.45
N LEU A 27 -4.87 -12.15 4.67
CA LEU A 27 -6.09 -12.19 3.82
C LEU A 27 -7.36 -12.57 4.56
N TYR A 28 -7.28 -13.55 5.45
CA TYR A 28 -8.45 -14.21 6.03
C TYR A 28 -8.67 -13.89 7.50
N HIS A 29 -7.73 -13.20 8.15
CA HIS A 29 -7.81 -12.86 9.57
C HIS A 29 -8.08 -11.37 9.72
N ASN A 30 -8.82 -11.01 10.76
CA ASN A 30 -9.11 -9.62 11.09
C ASN A 30 -7.93 -9.05 11.89
N CYS A 31 -6.87 -8.64 11.17
CA CYS A 31 -5.63 -8.11 11.75
C CYS A 31 -5.38 -6.72 11.17
N PRO A 32 -6.17 -5.70 11.57
CA PRO A 32 -6.01 -4.35 11.07
C PRO A 32 -4.65 -3.78 11.51
N ILE A 33 -3.95 -3.16 10.57
CA ILE A 33 -2.67 -2.49 10.82
C ILE A 33 -2.70 -1.00 10.42
N GLY A 34 -3.78 -0.58 9.78
CA GLY A 34 -3.98 0.79 9.37
C GLY A 34 -5.21 0.95 8.51
N LYS A 35 -5.38 2.17 8.01
CA LYS A 35 -6.46 2.54 7.10
C LYS A 35 -5.96 3.52 6.07
N VAL A 36 -6.74 3.69 5.01
CA VAL A 36 -6.46 4.69 3.98
C VAL A 36 -7.68 5.57 3.78
N ASP A 37 -7.47 6.85 3.49
CA ASP A 37 -8.55 7.78 3.18
C ASP A 37 -8.00 9.00 2.43
N ASN A 38 -8.70 9.50 1.42
CA ASN A 38 -8.32 10.69 0.65
C ASN A 38 -6.81 10.80 0.34
N ASN A 39 -6.23 9.77 -0.27
CA ASN A 39 -4.80 9.70 -0.61
C ASN A 39 -3.82 9.71 0.58
N ILE A 40 -4.30 9.58 1.81
CA ILE A 40 -3.53 9.50 3.05
C ILE A 40 -3.57 8.07 3.60
N VAL A 41 -2.45 7.63 4.17
CA VAL A 41 -2.32 6.36 4.86
C VAL A 41 -2.10 6.61 6.35
N TYR A 42 -2.88 5.92 7.16
CA TYR A 42 -2.85 5.98 8.61
C TYR A 42 -2.43 4.65 9.22
N ASP A 43 -1.75 4.69 10.36
CA ASP A 43 -1.56 3.50 11.20
C ASP A 43 -2.84 3.11 11.96
N ASN A 44 -2.77 2.01 12.72
CA ASN A 44 -3.88 1.53 13.55
C ASN A 44 -4.26 2.48 14.72
N SER A 45 -3.39 3.45 15.03
CA SER A 45 -3.61 4.48 16.05
C SER A 45 -4.17 5.78 15.46
N ASN A 46 -4.49 5.80 14.16
CA ASN A 46 -4.93 6.96 13.38
C ASN A 46 -3.87 8.07 13.19
N ASN A 47 -2.58 7.77 13.35
CA ASN A 47 -1.51 8.70 12.97
C ASN A 47 -1.28 8.65 11.47
N ILE A 48 -0.96 9.79 10.86
CA ILE A 48 -0.56 9.87 9.45
C ILE A 48 0.85 9.29 9.30
N ILE A 49 0.99 8.27 8.46
CA ILE A 49 2.28 7.63 8.14
C ILE A 49 2.81 8.09 6.79
N GLY A 50 1.92 8.52 5.90
CA GLY A 50 2.29 9.04 4.60
C GLY A 50 1.10 9.30 3.69
N SER A 51 1.40 9.58 2.43
CA SER A 51 0.43 9.89 1.39
C SER A 51 0.88 9.35 0.04
N ILE A 52 -0.01 9.39 -0.94
CA ILE A 52 0.26 9.13 -2.34
C ILE A 52 -0.31 10.27 -3.18
N ASP A 53 0.38 10.67 -4.24
CA ASP A 53 -0.15 11.67 -5.18
C ASP A 53 -0.90 11.02 -6.36
N ASP A 54 -1.48 11.87 -7.20
CA ASP A 54 -2.24 11.42 -8.37
C ASP A 54 -1.35 10.79 -9.45
N ASP A 55 -0.04 11.08 -9.47
CA ASP A 55 0.93 10.45 -10.37
C ASP A 55 1.39 9.07 -9.85
N GLY A 56 1.05 8.74 -8.61
CA GLY A 56 1.32 7.46 -7.96
C GLY A 56 2.59 7.44 -7.11
N PHE A 57 3.24 8.58 -6.87
CA PHE A 57 4.39 8.69 -5.97
C PHE A 57 3.95 8.66 -4.51
N VAL A 58 4.67 7.89 -3.71
CA VAL A 58 4.37 7.66 -2.29
C VAL A 58 5.35 8.42 -1.43
N TYR A 59 4.82 9.19 -0.50
CA TYR A 59 5.56 10.03 0.44
C TYR A 59 5.37 9.49 1.86
N SER A 60 6.46 9.35 2.61
CA SER A 60 6.39 9.07 4.04
C SER A 60 6.34 10.38 4.81
N ASN A 61 5.61 10.41 5.93
CA ASN A 61 5.58 11.55 6.85
C ASN A 61 6.97 11.90 7.44
N ASN A 62 7.92 10.95 7.38
CA ASN A 62 9.31 11.17 7.81
C ASN A 62 10.23 11.70 6.69
N SER A 63 9.77 11.72 5.43
CA SER A 63 10.55 12.21 4.29
C SER A 63 10.17 13.65 3.99
N ASN A 64 11.13 14.57 4.05
CA ASN A 64 10.81 15.98 3.91
C ASN A 64 10.37 16.38 2.49
N LEU A 65 10.86 15.73 1.43
CA LEU A 65 10.59 16.19 0.04
C LEU A 65 10.67 15.11 -1.06
N ALA A 66 11.20 13.92 -0.77
CA ALA A 66 11.42 12.89 -1.79
C ALA A 66 10.41 11.73 -1.65
N PRO A 67 9.85 11.22 -2.76
CA PRO A 67 9.04 10.03 -2.71
C PRO A 67 9.89 8.81 -2.32
N ILE A 68 9.34 7.97 -1.46
CA ILE A 68 9.98 6.71 -1.04
C ILE A 68 9.76 5.57 -2.05
N GLY A 69 8.86 5.78 -3.01
CA GLY A 69 8.48 4.80 -4.01
C GLY A 69 7.32 5.30 -4.86
N ASN A 70 6.82 4.43 -5.72
CA ASN A 70 5.68 4.72 -6.58
C ASN A 70 4.84 3.48 -6.87
N VAL A 71 3.59 3.69 -7.24
CA VAL A 71 2.63 2.66 -7.64
C VAL A 71 2.14 2.99 -9.04
N ASP A 72 2.32 2.06 -9.97
CA ASP A 72 1.83 2.25 -11.33
C ASP A 72 0.34 1.90 -11.47
N ASN A 73 -0.23 2.21 -12.64
CA ASN A 73 -1.64 1.92 -12.94
C ASN A 73 -1.93 0.41 -13.09
N ASN A 74 -0.90 -0.43 -13.25
CA ASN A 74 -1.03 -1.89 -13.26
C ASN A 74 -0.96 -2.50 -11.86
N GLY A 75 -0.82 -1.67 -10.81
CA GLY A 75 -0.70 -2.07 -9.42
C GLY A 75 0.67 -2.64 -9.06
N LEU A 76 1.71 -2.42 -9.88
CA LEU A 76 3.09 -2.71 -9.52
C LEU A 76 3.60 -1.63 -8.57
N VAL A 77 4.26 -2.07 -7.50
CA VAL A 77 4.74 -1.20 -6.42
C VAL A 77 6.25 -1.21 -6.41
N TYR A 78 6.84 -0.02 -6.53
CA TYR A 78 8.27 0.18 -6.61
C TYR A 78 8.76 0.95 -5.39
N LYS A 79 9.92 0.54 -4.86
CA LYS A 79 10.69 1.27 -3.85
C LYS A 79 12.08 1.50 -4.40
N GLU A 80 12.51 2.76 -4.51
CA GLU A 80 13.83 3.11 -5.08
C GLU A 80 14.10 2.42 -6.44
N ASN A 81 13.13 2.46 -7.36
CA ASN A 81 13.15 1.79 -8.66
C ASN A 81 13.19 0.24 -8.64
N LYS A 82 13.12 -0.40 -7.47
CA LYS A 82 13.01 -1.86 -7.35
C LYS A 82 11.56 -2.27 -7.20
N LEU A 83 11.14 -3.26 -7.97
CA LEU A 83 9.82 -3.86 -7.83
C LEU A 83 9.76 -4.66 -6.52
N VAL A 84 8.83 -4.28 -5.63
CA VAL A 84 8.69 -4.85 -4.29
C VAL A 84 7.29 -5.36 -3.96
N GLY A 85 6.30 -4.97 -4.75
CA GLY A 85 4.93 -5.39 -4.54
C GLY A 85 4.10 -5.45 -5.80
N LYS A 86 2.99 -6.18 -5.72
CA LYS A 86 1.94 -6.20 -6.73
C LYS A 86 0.59 -6.18 -6.04
N ILE A 87 -0.32 -5.38 -6.55
CA ILE A 87 -1.71 -5.31 -6.11
C ILE A 87 -2.55 -6.10 -7.10
N ASN A 88 -3.32 -7.07 -6.60
CA ASN A 88 -4.41 -7.67 -7.36
C ASN A 88 -5.69 -6.88 -7.09
N PHE A 89 -6.36 -6.48 -8.15
CA PHE A 89 -7.57 -5.66 -8.10
C PHE A 89 -8.45 -5.94 -9.32
N LYS A 90 -9.73 -5.57 -9.22
CA LYS A 90 -10.63 -5.58 -10.37
C LYS A 90 -10.31 -4.38 -11.26
N ASN A 91 -10.34 -4.54 -12.58
CA ASN A 91 -9.96 -3.49 -13.56
C ASN A 91 -10.67 -2.13 -13.37
N SER A 92 -11.79 -2.07 -12.65
CA SER A 92 -12.52 -0.82 -12.35
C SER A 92 -12.02 -0.07 -11.12
N MET A 93 -10.99 -0.57 -10.42
CA MET A 93 -10.47 0.02 -9.17
C MET A 93 -9.07 0.61 -9.37
N CYS A 94 -8.73 1.66 -8.64
CA CYS A 94 -7.39 2.26 -8.65
C CYS A 94 -6.49 1.58 -7.59
N PRO A 95 -5.34 0.98 -7.96
CA PRO A 95 -4.49 0.25 -7.03
C PRO A 95 -3.57 1.14 -6.18
N LYS A 96 -3.45 2.43 -6.54
CA LYS A 96 -2.50 3.38 -5.96
C LYS A 96 -2.53 3.39 -4.44
N LEU A 97 -3.70 3.61 -3.86
CA LEU A 97 -3.85 3.72 -2.41
C LEU A 97 -3.53 2.41 -1.67
N ALA A 98 -3.89 1.25 -2.26
CA ALA A 98 -3.51 -0.05 -1.74
C ALA A 98 -1.98 -0.26 -1.81
N GLY A 99 -1.34 0.11 -2.92
CA GLY A 99 0.10 0.03 -3.08
C GLY A 99 0.87 0.96 -2.13
N ALA A 100 0.37 2.17 -1.89
CA ALA A 100 0.93 3.09 -0.92
C ALA A 100 0.89 2.50 0.50
N SER A 101 -0.25 1.90 0.86
CA SER A 101 -0.39 1.23 2.16
C SER A 101 0.61 0.08 2.33
N TYR A 102 0.95 -0.63 1.25
CA TYR A 102 1.98 -1.67 1.29
C TYR A 102 3.36 -1.09 1.61
N LEU A 103 3.79 -0.02 0.94
CA LEU A 103 5.09 0.60 1.20
C LEU A 103 5.20 1.14 2.62
N LEU A 104 4.14 1.79 3.10
CA LEU A 104 4.14 2.54 4.37
C LEU A 104 3.90 1.66 5.59
N LEU A 105 3.03 0.65 5.49
CA LEU A 105 2.61 -0.16 6.65
C LEU A 105 3.26 -1.55 6.69
N ILE A 106 3.63 -2.12 5.53
CA ILE A 106 3.95 -3.55 5.42
C ILE A 106 5.40 -3.79 5.02
N HIS A 107 5.89 -3.13 3.98
CA HIS A 107 7.18 -3.45 3.36
C HIS A 107 8.37 -3.10 4.26
N GLY A 108 8.31 -1.98 4.99
CA GLY A 108 9.38 -1.50 5.88
C GLY A 108 9.25 -1.91 7.35
N ASN A 109 8.11 -2.46 7.77
CA ASN A 109 7.82 -2.82 9.17
C ASN A 109 7.95 -4.33 9.45
N ARG A 110 8.70 -5.06 8.60
CA ARG A 110 8.89 -6.51 8.69
C ARG A 110 10.35 -6.89 8.54
#